data_AF-A0AAV5NMY3-F1
#
_entry.id   AF-A0AAV5NMY3-F1
#
_cell.length_a   1.000
_cell.length_b   1.000
_cell.length_c   1.000
_cell.angle_alpha   90.00
_cell.angle_beta   90.00
_cell.angle_gamma   90.00
#
_symmetry.space_group_name_H-M   'P 1'
#
loop_
_entity.id
_entity.type
_entity.pdbx_description
1 polymer ?
#
loop_
_entity_poly.entity_id
_entity_poly.type
_entity_poly.pdbx_seq_one_letter_code
_entity_poly.pdbx_strand_id
1 'polypeptide(L)'
;MFDTSRLELLIQYALLRAGEEDDFSSRNLGPIHIIKYVYLADLYYAEKHGETFTKIDWQFYNFGPWSNNVYSSIDSSLAKIMARKECLESIYSDEDCVRWNLQDSDRLRLISREVPATITARLKRDIHTFTNDTKALLDFVYKTPPMLEGTPKKSLVFRVKPSRSQEEQPSKRIDTLSKRKQKDFKSKLLALKASNQNRKLRMELVNPVINPRRDEVYSHGIEWLETLSGEKDSMDEEVVVEFSNEIWGSDVRKDYDFS
;
A
#
# COMPACT_ATOMS: atom_id res chain seq x y z
N MET A 1 17.53 -0.83 -21.85
CA MET A 1 16.83 -2.08 -22.22
C MET A 1 16.52 -2.81 -20.92
N PHE A 2 15.27 -3.20 -20.70
CA PHE A 2 14.85 -3.92 -19.49
C PHE A 2 15.21 -5.42 -19.61
N ASP A 3 15.32 -6.10 -18.47
CA ASP A 3 15.66 -7.51 -18.38
C ASP A 3 14.38 -8.36 -18.32
N THR A 4 14.02 -8.95 -19.46
CA THR A 4 12.82 -9.78 -19.61
C THR A 4 12.83 -10.99 -18.68
N SER A 5 13.98 -11.65 -18.51
CA SER A 5 14.09 -12.84 -17.65
C SER A 5 13.83 -12.48 -16.18
N ARG A 6 14.37 -11.36 -15.71
CA ARG A 6 14.10 -10.86 -14.34
C ARG A 6 12.65 -10.43 -14.15
N LEU A 7 12.05 -9.81 -15.16
CA LEU A 7 10.64 -9.44 -15.13
C LEU A 7 9.74 -10.68 -15.01
N GLU A 8 9.95 -11.67 -15.88
CA GLU A 8 9.20 -12.93 -15.83
C GLU A 8 9.34 -13.61 -14.47
N LEU A 9 10.56 -13.64 -13.93
CA LEU A 9 10.84 -14.22 -12.61
C LEU A 9 10.03 -13.55 -11.50
N LEU A 10 9.92 -12.20 -11.51
CA LEU A 10 9.15 -11.47 -10.51
C LEU A 10 7.63 -11.65 -10.67
N ILE A 11 7.13 -11.69 -11.91
CA ILE A 11 5.71 -11.96 -12.19
C ILE A 11 5.32 -13.34 -11.64
N GLN A 12 6.12 -14.35 -11.96
CA GLN A 12 5.89 -15.73 -11.49
C GLN A 12 6.03 -15.83 -9.97
N TYR A 13 7.04 -15.19 -9.38
CA TYR A 13 7.23 -15.16 -7.93
C TYR A 13 6.01 -14.57 -7.22
N ALA A 14 5.50 -13.43 -7.70
CA ALA A 14 4.36 -12.76 -7.08
C ALA A 14 3.11 -13.65 -7.06
N LEU A 15 2.79 -14.29 -8.20
CA LEU A 15 1.64 -15.19 -8.29
C LEU A 15 1.82 -16.42 -7.40
N LEU A 16 2.95 -17.12 -7.51
CA LEU A 16 3.21 -18.33 -6.73
C LEU A 16 3.20 -18.05 -5.23
N ARG A 17 3.68 -16.87 -4.82
CA ARG A 17 3.66 -16.46 -3.42
C ARG A 17 2.23 -16.21 -2.92
N ALA A 18 1.36 -15.62 -3.73
CA ALA A 18 -0.06 -15.48 -3.41
C ALA A 18 -0.77 -16.84 -3.37
N GLY A 19 -0.37 -17.79 -4.22
CA GLY A 19 -0.90 -19.16 -4.21
C GLY A 19 -0.69 -19.95 -2.91
N GLU A 20 0.23 -19.51 -2.05
CA GLU A 20 0.50 -20.08 -0.73
C GLU A 20 -0.34 -19.47 0.40
N GLU A 21 -1.23 -18.53 0.10
CA GLU A 21 -2.11 -17.93 1.12
C GLU A 21 -3.19 -18.92 1.56
N ASP A 22 -3.53 -18.93 2.85
CA ASP A 22 -4.44 -19.92 3.42
C ASP A 22 -5.85 -19.80 2.83
N ASP A 23 -6.34 -18.56 2.73
CA ASP A 23 -7.65 -18.26 2.14
C ASP A 23 -7.62 -18.37 0.61
N PHE A 24 -8.51 -19.21 0.07
CA PHE A 24 -8.61 -19.45 -1.37
C PHE A 24 -8.92 -18.17 -2.14
N SER A 25 -9.75 -17.28 -1.59
CA SER A 25 -10.08 -16.03 -2.28
C SER A 25 -8.82 -15.19 -2.51
N SER A 26 -7.92 -15.17 -1.53
CA SER A 26 -6.67 -14.41 -1.49
C SER A 26 -5.55 -14.95 -2.39
N ARG A 27 -5.73 -16.10 -3.06
CA ARG A 27 -4.71 -16.71 -3.92
C ARG A 27 -4.65 -16.14 -5.33
N ASN A 28 -5.62 -15.31 -5.70
CA ASN A 28 -5.86 -14.88 -7.07
C ASN A 28 -5.38 -13.45 -7.31
N LEU A 29 -4.40 -13.25 -8.19
CA LEU A 29 -3.92 -11.91 -8.51
C LEU A 29 -4.51 -11.40 -9.83
N GLY A 30 -4.93 -10.14 -9.83
CA GLY A 30 -5.27 -9.41 -11.06
C GLY A 30 -4.07 -8.64 -11.65
N PRO A 31 -4.20 -8.07 -12.87
CA PRO A 31 -3.10 -7.37 -13.53
C PRO A 31 -2.53 -6.23 -12.69
N ILE A 32 -3.42 -5.46 -12.04
CA ILE A 32 -3.03 -4.34 -11.16
C ILE A 32 -2.10 -4.83 -10.04
N HIS A 33 -2.47 -5.91 -9.35
CA HIS A 33 -1.68 -6.47 -8.24
C HIS A 33 -0.28 -6.88 -8.72
N ILE A 34 -0.21 -7.62 -9.84
CA ILE A 34 1.06 -8.07 -10.40
C ILE A 34 1.96 -6.87 -10.74
N ILE A 35 1.43 -5.86 -11.43
CA ILE A 35 2.18 -4.65 -11.77
C ILE A 35 2.71 -3.96 -10.51
N LYS A 36 1.88 -3.81 -9.48
CA LYS A 36 2.30 -3.16 -8.22
C LYS A 36 3.35 -3.98 -7.48
N TYR A 37 3.25 -5.31 -7.47
CA TYR A 37 4.25 -6.16 -6.84
C TYR A 37 5.59 -6.15 -7.57
N VAL A 38 5.60 -6.10 -8.91
CA VAL A 38 6.85 -5.93 -9.69
C VAL A 38 7.46 -4.54 -9.42
N TYR A 39 6.65 -3.48 -9.34
CA TYR A 39 7.12 -2.15 -8.94
C TYR A 39 7.77 -2.15 -7.56
N LEU A 40 7.11 -2.76 -6.57
CA LEU A 40 7.65 -2.85 -5.20
C LEU A 40 8.95 -3.66 -5.16
N ALA A 41 9.06 -4.72 -5.96
CA ALA A 41 10.29 -5.48 -6.09
C ALA A 41 11.46 -4.62 -6.61
N ASP A 42 11.23 -3.82 -7.65
CA ASP A 42 12.22 -2.89 -8.18
C ASP A 42 12.60 -1.82 -7.15
N LEU A 43 11.61 -1.29 -6.41
CA LEU A 43 11.84 -0.35 -5.33
C LEU A 43 12.76 -0.95 -4.25
N TYR A 44 12.47 -2.15 -3.77
CA TYR A 44 13.23 -2.80 -2.70
C TYR A 44 14.66 -3.15 -3.13
N TYR A 45 14.83 -3.51 -4.39
CA TYR A 45 16.15 -3.73 -4.95
C TYR A 45 16.92 -2.40 -5.08
N ALA A 46 16.29 -1.36 -5.63
CA ALA A 46 16.90 -0.05 -5.82
C ALA A 46 17.30 0.63 -4.50
N GLU A 47 16.51 0.49 -3.44
CA GLU A 47 16.84 1.03 -2.11
C GLU A 47 18.16 0.48 -1.55
N LYS A 48 18.56 -0.73 -1.96
CA LYS A 48 19.82 -1.35 -1.49
C LYS A 48 20.95 -1.28 -2.52
N HIS A 49 20.65 -1.45 -3.79
CA HIS A 49 21.64 -1.61 -4.86
C HIS A 49 21.83 -0.34 -5.70
N GLY A 50 20.92 0.62 -5.57
CA GLY A 50 20.95 1.89 -6.29
C GLY A 50 20.46 1.84 -7.73
N GLU A 51 20.09 0.67 -8.24
CA GLU A 51 19.41 0.47 -9.51
C GLU A 51 18.22 -0.47 -9.33
N THR A 52 17.23 -0.40 -10.21
CA THR A 52 16.10 -1.34 -10.22
C THR A 52 16.53 -2.72 -10.70
N PHE A 53 15.88 -3.79 -10.23
CA PHE A 53 16.23 -5.16 -10.59
C PHE A 53 15.97 -5.46 -12.06
N THR A 54 14.82 -5.02 -12.58
CA THR A 54 14.35 -5.30 -13.95
C THR A 54 14.82 -4.27 -14.99
N LYS A 55 15.25 -3.07 -14.54
CA LYS A 55 15.58 -1.94 -15.43
C LYS A 55 14.40 -1.46 -16.28
N ILE A 56 13.18 -1.65 -15.79
CA ILE A 56 11.96 -1.09 -16.39
C ILE A 56 11.94 0.42 -16.21
N ASP A 57 11.56 1.13 -17.28
CA ASP A 57 11.18 2.53 -17.19
C ASP A 57 9.73 2.61 -16.69
N TRP A 58 9.59 3.02 -15.43
CA TRP A 58 8.30 3.13 -14.75
C TRP A 58 7.73 4.52 -14.96
N GLN A 59 6.44 4.62 -15.24
CA GLN A 59 5.72 5.89 -15.37
C GLN A 59 4.68 6.04 -14.27
N PHE A 60 4.46 7.26 -13.76
CA PHE A 60 3.27 7.54 -12.98
C PHE A 60 2.09 7.70 -13.94
N TYR A 61 1.17 6.74 -13.97
CA TYR A 61 -0.01 6.79 -14.83
C TYR A 61 -1.29 6.34 -14.10
N ASN A 62 -2.34 7.16 -14.16
CA ASN A 62 -3.68 6.94 -13.59
C ASN A 62 -3.68 6.39 -12.16
N PHE A 63 -3.56 5.07 -12.00
CA PHE A 63 -3.60 4.34 -10.75
C PHE A 63 -2.19 4.03 -10.19
N GLY A 64 -1.25 4.96 -10.32
CA GLY A 64 0.09 4.88 -9.73
C GLY A 64 1.19 4.43 -10.72
N PRO A 65 2.16 3.60 -10.30
CA PRO A 65 3.26 3.18 -11.16
C PRO A 65 2.77 2.21 -12.24
N TRP A 66 3.18 2.45 -13.48
CA TRP A 66 2.71 1.73 -14.65
C TRP A 66 3.86 1.42 -15.61
N SER A 67 3.75 0.30 -16.32
CA SER A 67 4.62 -0.06 -17.41
C SER A 67 3.89 -0.97 -18.40
N ASN A 68 3.85 -0.56 -19.68
CA ASN A 68 3.30 -1.38 -20.76
C ASN A 68 4.07 -2.69 -20.93
N ASN A 69 5.39 -2.67 -20.70
CA ASN A 69 6.22 -3.87 -20.79
C ASN A 69 5.77 -4.91 -19.76
N VAL A 70 5.59 -4.50 -18.49
CA VAL A 70 5.08 -5.39 -17.45
C VAL A 70 3.72 -5.94 -17.83
N TYR A 71 2.76 -5.08 -18.18
CA TYR A 71 1.40 -5.48 -18.54
C TYR A 71 1.39 -6.51 -19.68
N SER A 72 2.11 -6.24 -20.77
CA SER A 72 2.20 -7.12 -21.94
C SER A 72 2.91 -8.46 -21.64
N SER A 73 3.77 -8.51 -20.62
CA SER A 73 4.47 -9.72 -20.22
C SER A 73 3.68 -10.61 -19.25
N ILE A 74 2.57 -10.15 -18.65
CA ILE A 74 1.84 -10.93 -17.63
C ILE A 74 1.38 -12.27 -18.21
N ASP A 75 0.61 -12.23 -19.30
CA ASP A 75 0.03 -13.43 -19.90
C ASP A 75 1.10 -14.44 -20.32
N SER A 76 2.15 -13.98 -21.02
CA SER A 76 3.22 -14.86 -21.49
C SER A 76 4.06 -15.44 -20.34
N SER A 77 4.34 -14.65 -19.30
CA SER A 77 5.09 -15.10 -18.11
C SER A 77 4.34 -16.17 -17.34
N LEU A 78 3.03 -15.99 -17.18
CA LEU A 78 2.17 -16.87 -16.39
C LEU A 78 1.76 -18.13 -17.16
N ALA A 79 1.61 -18.03 -18.49
CA ALA A 79 1.42 -19.20 -19.35
C ALA A 79 2.60 -20.19 -19.26
N LYS A 80 3.84 -19.71 -19.14
CA LYS A 80 5.04 -20.57 -18.99
C LYS A 80 5.00 -21.46 -17.74
N ILE A 81 4.31 -21.03 -16.69
CA ILE A 81 4.15 -21.80 -15.46
C ILE A 81 2.80 -22.53 -15.39
N MET A 82 2.00 -22.50 -16.46
CA MET A 82 0.66 -23.08 -16.54
C MET A 82 -0.29 -22.53 -15.47
N ALA A 83 -0.17 -21.24 -15.15
CA ALA A 83 -1.13 -20.59 -14.26
C ALA A 83 -2.53 -20.61 -14.87
N ARG A 84 -3.55 -20.84 -14.04
CA ARG A 84 -4.95 -20.78 -14.47
C ARG A 84 -5.36 -19.33 -14.61
N LYS A 85 -5.89 -18.96 -15.77
CA LYS A 85 -6.51 -17.67 -16.04
C LYS A 85 -8.02 -17.81 -15.94
N GLU A 86 -8.65 -16.98 -15.13
CA GLU A 86 -10.10 -16.91 -14.93
C GLU A 86 -10.58 -15.52 -15.41
N CYS A 87 -11.58 -15.51 -16.28
CA CYS A 87 -12.28 -14.30 -16.67
C CYS A 87 -13.62 -14.29 -15.93
N LEU A 88 -13.83 -13.25 -15.13
CA LEU A 88 -15.06 -13.04 -14.38
C LEU A 88 -15.79 -11.87 -15.03
N GLU A 89 -17.07 -12.05 -15.34
CA GLU A 89 -17.92 -10.95 -15.79
C GLU A 89 -17.99 -9.90 -14.66
N SER A 90 -17.68 -8.65 -14.98
CA SER A 90 -17.79 -7.56 -14.02
C SER A 90 -19.25 -7.13 -13.91
N ILE A 91 -19.74 -7.04 -12.67
CA ILE A 91 -21.08 -6.50 -12.39
C ILE A 91 -21.10 -4.96 -12.39
N TYR A 92 -19.93 -4.31 -12.48
CA TYR A 92 -19.77 -2.85 -12.35
C TYR A 92 -19.19 -2.17 -13.60
N SER A 93 -18.69 -2.94 -14.57
CA SER A 93 -18.06 -2.44 -15.79
C SER A 93 -18.27 -3.40 -16.95
N ASP A 94 -18.27 -2.88 -18.18
CA ASP A 94 -18.30 -3.70 -19.40
C ASP A 94 -16.97 -4.45 -19.66
N GLU A 95 -15.95 -4.24 -18.81
CA GLU A 95 -14.66 -4.93 -18.88
C GLU A 95 -14.62 -6.15 -17.95
N ASP A 96 -14.29 -7.32 -18.51
CA ASP A 96 -14.08 -8.56 -17.77
C ASP A 96 -12.93 -8.44 -16.76
N CYS A 97 -13.16 -8.92 -15.53
CA CYS A 97 -12.10 -9.02 -14.52
C CYS A 97 -11.27 -10.28 -14.75
N VAL A 98 -10.04 -10.10 -15.22
CA VAL A 98 -9.07 -11.18 -15.38
C VAL A 98 -8.31 -11.43 -14.08
N ARG A 99 -8.25 -12.69 -13.64
CA ARG A 99 -7.48 -13.14 -12.47
C ARG A 99 -6.64 -14.36 -12.83
N TRP A 100 -5.47 -14.48 -12.21
CA TRP A 100 -4.64 -15.68 -12.29
C TRP A 100 -4.49 -16.34 -10.93
N ASN A 101 -4.38 -17.66 -10.93
CA ASN A 101 -4.04 -18.45 -9.76
C ASN A 101 -3.13 -19.63 -10.11
N LEU A 102 -2.25 -19.97 -9.18
CA LEU A 102 -1.44 -21.17 -9.23
C LEU A 102 -0.86 -21.46 -7.85
N GLN A 103 -1.06 -22.69 -7.36
CA GLN A 103 -0.38 -23.19 -6.16
C GLN A 103 0.66 -24.23 -6.59
N ASP A 104 1.94 -23.90 -6.43
CA ASP A 104 3.08 -24.77 -6.78
C ASP A 104 4.27 -24.41 -5.86
N SER A 105 4.30 -25.05 -4.68
CA SER A 105 5.27 -24.76 -3.63
C SER A 105 6.70 -25.15 -4.02
N ASP A 106 6.87 -26.18 -4.86
CA ASP A 106 8.18 -26.61 -5.35
C ASP A 106 8.78 -25.58 -6.30
N ARG A 107 7.99 -25.10 -7.26
CA ARG A 107 8.42 -24.02 -8.15
C ARG A 107 8.66 -22.72 -7.40
N LEU A 108 7.81 -22.38 -6.42
CA LEU A 108 8.05 -21.23 -5.56
C LEU A 108 9.41 -21.35 -4.85
N ARG A 109 9.77 -22.54 -4.35
CA ARG A 109 11.06 -22.78 -3.70
C ARG A 109 12.24 -22.54 -4.64
N LEU A 110 12.12 -22.91 -5.92
CA LEU A 110 13.15 -22.69 -6.93
C LEU A 110 13.29 -21.20 -7.25
N ILE A 111 12.19 -20.53 -7.63
CA ILE A 111 12.18 -19.11 -7.99
C ILE A 111 12.61 -18.23 -6.81
N SER A 112 12.23 -18.58 -5.58
CA SER A 112 12.64 -17.84 -4.37
C SER A 112 14.16 -17.83 -4.14
N ARG A 113 14.91 -18.77 -4.73
CA ARG A 113 16.39 -18.79 -4.66
C ARG A 113 17.03 -17.91 -5.73
N GLU A 114 16.34 -17.67 -6.83
CA GLU A 114 16.80 -16.85 -7.94
C GLU A 114 16.48 -15.36 -7.72
N VAL A 115 15.35 -15.06 -7.07
CA VAL A 115 15.00 -13.69 -6.69
C VAL A 115 15.88 -13.25 -5.50
N PRO A 116 16.54 -12.08 -5.58
CA PRO A 116 17.34 -11.56 -4.46
C PRO A 116 16.58 -11.52 -3.14
N ALA A 117 17.25 -11.93 -2.05
CA ALA A 117 16.68 -11.96 -0.70
C ALA A 117 16.11 -10.60 -0.24
N THR A 118 16.63 -9.52 -0.80
CA THR A 118 16.23 -8.12 -0.53
C THR A 118 14.83 -7.83 -1.02
N ILE A 119 14.43 -8.46 -2.13
CA ILE A 119 13.09 -8.42 -2.68
C ILE A 119 12.21 -9.40 -1.90
N THR A 120 12.58 -10.68 -1.85
CA THR A 120 11.71 -11.74 -1.30
C THR A 120 11.33 -11.50 0.17
N ALA A 121 12.25 -10.98 0.99
CA ALA A 121 12.00 -10.75 2.42
C ALA A 121 10.91 -9.72 2.72
N ARG A 122 10.70 -8.75 1.82
CA ARG A 122 9.68 -7.69 1.96
C ARG A 122 8.46 -8.00 1.13
N LEU A 123 8.67 -8.33 -0.14
CA LEU A 123 7.57 -8.60 -1.07
C LEU A 123 6.67 -9.75 -0.60
N LYS A 124 7.23 -10.78 0.03
CA LYS A 124 6.43 -11.84 0.69
C LYS A 124 5.42 -11.28 1.69
N ARG A 125 5.83 -10.30 2.51
CA ARG A 125 4.98 -9.69 3.53
C ARG A 125 3.91 -8.82 2.91
N ASP A 126 4.27 -8.07 1.87
CA ASP A 126 3.32 -7.18 1.21
C ASP A 126 2.25 -7.98 0.45
N ILE A 127 2.65 -9.06 -0.24
CA ILE A 127 1.71 -9.98 -0.89
C ILE A 127 0.75 -10.58 0.14
N HIS A 128 1.25 -11.02 1.29
CA HIS A 128 0.42 -11.54 2.38
C HIS A 128 -0.49 -10.47 3.02
N THR A 129 -0.01 -9.22 3.12
CA THR A 129 -0.75 -8.12 3.76
C THR A 129 -1.87 -7.61 2.87
N PHE A 130 -1.60 -7.49 1.57
CA PHE A 130 -2.52 -6.84 0.64
C PHE A 130 -3.36 -7.82 -0.18
N THR A 131 -2.87 -9.03 -0.48
CA THR A 131 -3.59 -10.08 -1.23
C THR A 131 -4.52 -9.53 -2.33
N ASN A 132 -5.83 -9.45 -2.05
CA ASN A 132 -6.90 -8.92 -2.91
C ASN A 132 -7.38 -7.50 -2.57
N ASP A 133 -6.92 -6.91 -1.47
CA ASP A 133 -7.21 -5.53 -1.10
C ASP A 133 -6.43 -4.57 -1.99
N THR A 134 -6.98 -4.36 -3.20
CA THR A 134 -6.45 -3.42 -4.17
C THR A 134 -6.38 -2.00 -3.60
N LYS A 135 -7.32 -1.60 -2.74
CA LYS A 135 -7.35 -0.24 -2.17
C LYS A 135 -6.16 -0.03 -1.24
N ALA A 136 -5.93 -0.94 -0.31
CA ALA A 136 -4.80 -0.87 0.61
C ALA A 136 -3.45 -0.95 -0.13
N LEU A 137 -3.35 -1.81 -1.15
CA LEU A 137 -2.16 -1.89 -2.00
C LEU A 137 -1.88 -0.57 -2.72
N LEU A 138 -2.91 0.04 -3.31
CA LEU A 138 -2.76 1.32 -3.99
C LEU A 138 -2.34 2.42 -3.00
N ASP A 139 -3.00 2.54 -1.85
CA ASP A 139 -2.63 3.50 -0.81
C ASP A 139 -1.15 3.35 -0.38
N PHE A 140 -0.71 2.11 -0.14
CA PHE A 140 0.69 1.82 0.18
C PHE A 140 1.64 2.26 -0.93
N VAL A 141 1.31 1.96 -2.18
CA VAL A 141 2.13 2.34 -3.34
C VAL A 141 2.21 3.86 -3.50
N TYR A 142 1.12 4.60 -3.30
CA TYR A 142 1.11 6.06 -3.38
C TYR A 142 2.01 6.72 -2.34
N LYS A 143 2.24 6.06 -1.20
CA LYS A 143 3.11 6.52 -0.11
C LYS A 143 4.59 6.20 -0.33
N THR A 144 4.95 5.52 -1.43
CA THR A 144 6.36 5.20 -1.72
C THR A 144 7.13 6.43 -2.22
N PRO A 145 8.45 6.53 -1.95
CA PRO A 145 9.23 7.71 -2.34
C PRO A 145 9.15 8.07 -3.84
N PRO A 146 9.28 7.13 -4.80
CA PRO A 146 9.16 7.49 -6.21
C PRO A 146 7.78 8.06 -6.56
N MET A 147 6.72 7.60 -5.90
CA MET A 147 5.35 8.07 -6.13
C MET A 147 5.07 9.44 -5.51
N LEU A 148 5.61 9.72 -4.33
CA LEU A 148 5.50 11.01 -3.67
C LEU A 148 6.27 12.10 -4.41
N GLU A 149 7.46 11.77 -4.91
CA GLU A 149 8.29 12.69 -5.71
C GLU A 149 7.87 12.75 -7.18
N GLY A 150 7.11 11.76 -7.66
CA GLY A 150 6.69 11.65 -9.04
C GLY A 150 5.56 12.60 -9.42
N THR A 151 5.56 13.01 -10.69
CA THR A 151 4.46 13.75 -11.33
C THR A 151 3.70 12.83 -12.27
N PRO A 152 2.36 12.91 -12.35
CA PRO A 152 1.59 12.15 -13.33
C PRO A 152 2.11 12.33 -14.75
N LYS A 153 2.00 11.25 -15.53
CA LYS A 153 2.46 11.09 -16.91
C LYS A 153 3.97 11.21 -17.11
N LYS A 154 4.79 11.32 -16.05
CA LYS A 154 6.26 11.33 -16.13
C LYS A 154 6.87 10.02 -15.64
N SER A 155 8.12 9.77 -16.05
CA SER A 155 8.92 8.65 -15.54
C SER A 155 9.20 8.82 -14.04
N LEU A 156 9.19 7.71 -13.33
CA LEU A 156 9.48 7.59 -11.91
C LEU A 156 10.97 7.42 -11.69
N VAL A 157 11.52 8.16 -10.74
CA VAL A 157 12.92 8.08 -10.37
C VAL A 157 13.06 7.30 -9.07
N PHE A 158 13.78 6.19 -9.12
CA PHE A 158 14.14 5.41 -7.93
C PHE A 158 15.37 6.04 -7.29
N ARG A 159 15.18 7.11 -6.51
CA ARG A 159 16.29 7.76 -5.84
C ARG A 159 16.90 6.85 -4.78
N VAL A 160 18.19 6.63 -4.95
CA VAL A 160 19.06 6.04 -3.94
C VAL A 160 19.35 7.11 -2.90
N LYS A 161 18.50 7.26 -1.88
CA LYS A 161 19.04 7.76 -0.62
C LYS A 161 19.94 6.62 -0.14
N PRO A 162 21.28 6.79 -0.02
CA PRO A 162 22.06 5.79 0.67
C PRO A 162 21.35 5.64 2.01
N SER A 163 20.76 4.48 2.25
CA SER A 163 20.19 4.21 3.55
C SER A 163 21.36 4.48 4.49
N ARG A 164 21.22 5.53 5.30
CA ARG A 164 21.98 5.66 6.53
C ARG A 164 21.82 4.27 7.11
N SER A 165 22.94 3.52 7.12
CA SER A 165 23.03 2.12 7.50
C SER A 165 21.94 1.90 8.52
N GLN A 166 21.00 0.99 8.24
CA GLN A 166 20.00 0.64 9.25
C GLN A 166 20.78 0.44 10.53
N GLU A 167 20.76 1.45 11.42
CA GLU A 167 21.04 1.24 12.81
C GLU A 167 20.09 0.11 13.11
N GLU A 168 20.68 -1.04 13.40
CA GLU A 168 20.00 -2.21 13.89
C GLU A 168 18.85 -1.68 14.72
N GLN A 169 17.62 -1.84 14.20
CA GLN A 169 16.40 -1.58 14.97
C GLN A 169 16.72 -2.09 16.35
N PRO A 170 16.84 -1.23 17.39
CA PRO A 170 17.50 -1.62 18.61
C PRO A 170 16.76 -2.86 19.08
N SER A 171 17.44 -4.01 18.99
CA SER A 171 16.89 -5.28 19.43
C SER A 171 16.31 -4.96 20.79
N LYS A 172 14.99 -5.15 20.94
CA LYS A 172 14.23 -4.58 22.06
C LYS A 172 15.06 -4.81 23.30
N ARG A 173 15.60 -3.74 23.92
CA ARG A 173 16.68 -3.81 24.95
C ARG A 173 16.38 -4.82 26.08
N ILE A 174 15.12 -5.19 26.22
CA ILE A 174 14.58 -6.26 27.05
C ILE A 174 15.30 -7.60 26.83
N ASP A 175 15.65 -8.00 25.61
CA ASP A 175 16.25 -9.32 25.34
C ASP A 175 17.71 -9.42 25.81
N THR A 176 18.38 -8.28 25.97
CA THR A 176 19.73 -8.17 26.54
C THR A 176 19.76 -8.09 28.08
N LEU A 177 18.59 -7.99 28.73
CA LEU A 177 18.50 -7.90 30.18
C LEU A 177 18.52 -9.29 30.84
N SER A 178 19.14 -9.40 32.01
CA SER A 178 19.06 -10.60 32.86
C SER A 178 17.60 -11.05 33.07
N LYS A 179 17.36 -12.37 33.09
CA LYS A 179 16.03 -12.98 33.30
C LYS A 179 15.26 -12.37 34.47
N ARG A 180 15.96 -11.92 35.52
CA ARG A 180 15.37 -11.26 36.70
C ARG A 180 14.83 -9.86 36.38
N LYS A 181 15.55 -9.06 35.59
CA LYS A 181 15.13 -7.73 35.14
C LYS A 181 14.00 -7.80 34.10
N GLN A 182 14.00 -8.81 33.23
CA GLN A 182 12.90 -9.07 32.29
C GLN A 182 11.59 -9.38 33.03
N LYS A 183 11.65 -10.20 34.09
CA LYS A 183 10.48 -10.54 34.91
C LYS A 183 9.94 -9.31 35.65
N ASP A 184 10.81 -8.49 36.23
CA ASP A 184 10.43 -7.25 36.91
C ASP A 184 9.84 -6.20 35.94
N PHE A 185 10.37 -6.13 34.72
CA PHE A 185 9.81 -5.26 33.68
C PHE A 185 8.42 -5.72 33.26
N LYS A 186 8.22 -7.03 33.01
CA LYS A 186 6.91 -7.58 32.64
C LYS A 186 5.86 -7.38 33.75
N SER A 187 6.23 -7.57 35.02
CA SER A 187 5.31 -7.35 36.15
C SER A 187 4.91 -5.87 36.28
N LYS A 188 5.86 -4.94 36.14
CA LYS A 188 5.57 -3.49 36.13
C LYS A 188 4.66 -3.09 34.97
N LEU A 189 4.86 -3.67 33.79
CA LEU A 189 4.06 -3.38 32.61
C LEU A 189 2.61 -3.90 32.75
N LEU A 190 2.44 -5.08 33.36
CA LEU A 190 1.12 -5.62 33.71
C LEU A 190 0.40 -4.75 34.75
N ALA A 191 1.11 -4.29 35.79
CA ALA A 191 0.56 -3.38 36.80
C ALA A 191 0.13 -2.02 36.21
N LEU A 192 0.88 -1.50 35.24
CA LEU A 192 0.56 -0.28 34.50
C LEU A 192 -0.69 -0.46 33.62
N LYS A 193 -0.81 -1.60 32.91
CA LYS A 193 -2.01 -1.93 32.13
C LYS A 193 -3.26 -2.02 33.01
N ALA A 194 -3.17 -2.70 34.16
CA ALA A 194 -4.28 -2.81 35.11
C ALA A 194 -4.69 -1.43 35.66
N SER A 195 -3.71 -0.58 36.00
CA SER A 195 -3.96 0.78 36.49
C SER A 195 -4.61 1.68 35.42
N ASN A 196 -4.23 1.53 34.14
CA ASN A 196 -4.84 2.27 33.04
C ASN A 196 -6.24 1.77 32.66
N GLN A 197 -6.54 0.48 32.78
CA GLN A 197 -7.90 -0.03 32.64
C GLN A 197 -8.84 0.57 33.70
N ASN A 198 -8.37 0.67 34.95
CA ASN A 198 -9.11 1.34 36.02
C ASN A 198 -9.26 2.86 35.80
N ARG A 199 -8.33 3.51 35.08
CA ARG A 199 -8.40 4.94 34.76
C ARG A 199 -9.33 5.24 33.57
N LYS A 200 -9.40 4.36 32.56
CA LYS A 200 -10.36 4.46 31.45
C LYS A 200 -11.82 4.35 31.92
N LEU A 201 -12.07 3.62 33.00
CA LEU A 201 -13.40 3.54 33.63
C LEU A 201 -13.80 4.81 34.40
N ARG A 202 -12.87 5.74 34.65
CA ARG A 202 -13.09 6.98 35.41
C ARG A 202 -13.16 8.24 34.56
N MET A 203 -12.93 8.14 33.26
CA MET A 203 -13.29 9.23 32.35
C MET A 203 -14.79 9.09 32.10
N GLU A 204 -15.60 9.84 32.84
CA GLU A 204 -16.98 10.09 32.44
C GLU A 204 -16.93 10.77 31.07
N LEU A 205 -17.01 9.96 30.01
CA LEU A 205 -17.28 10.46 28.69
C LEU A 205 -18.66 11.13 28.79
N VAL A 206 -18.72 12.41 28.45
CA VAL A 206 -20.01 13.10 28.32
C VAL A 206 -20.78 12.34 27.25
N ASN A 207 -21.88 11.71 27.62
CA ASN A 207 -22.73 11.04 26.66
C ASN A 207 -23.15 12.06 25.59
N PRO A 208 -23.02 11.74 24.30
CA PRO A 208 -23.48 12.64 23.25
C PRO A 208 -24.94 12.95 23.51
N VAL A 209 -25.30 14.23 23.41
CA VAL A 209 -26.67 14.68 23.59
C VAL A 209 -27.52 14.00 22.51
N ILE A 210 -28.36 13.04 22.92
CA ILE A 210 -29.14 12.18 22.02
C ILE A 210 -30.09 13.00 21.13
N ASN A 211 -30.56 14.14 21.65
CA ASN A 211 -31.39 15.09 20.92
C ASN A 211 -30.77 16.49 20.99
N PRO A 212 -30.02 16.93 19.96
CA PRO A 212 -29.48 18.28 19.94
C PRO A 212 -30.62 19.30 20.06
N ARG A 213 -30.43 20.29 20.95
CA ARG A 213 -31.42 21.34 21.18
C ARG A 213 -31.44 22.24 19.93
N ARG A 214 -32.48 22.09 19.10
CA ARG A 214 -32.76 22.97 17.96
C ARG A 214 -33.63 24.13 18.42
N ASP A 215 -33.06 25.00 19.24
CA ASP A 215 -33.71 26.23 19.69
C ASP A 215 -33.41 27.39 18.71
N GLU A 216 -33.94 28.57 19.02
CA GLU A 216 -33.74 29.76 18.19
C GLU A 216 -32.25 30.09 18.03
N VAL A 217 -31.43 29.83 19.05
CA VAL A 217 -29.98 30.05 19.02
C VAL A 217 -29.31 29.14 17.99
N TYR A 218 -29.70 27.86 17.93
CA TYR A 218 -29.22 26.93 16.90
C TYR A 218 -29.58 27.42 15.48
N SER A 219 -30.83 27.85 15.27
CA SER A 219 -31.27 28.33 13.96
C SER A 219 -30.52 29.58 13.51
N HIS A 220 -30.35 30.56 14.40
CA HIS A 220 -29.55 31.76 14.12
C HIS A 220 -28.09 31.42 13.84
N GLY A 221 -27.54 30.42 14.53
CA GLY A 221 -26.18 29.94 14.27
C GLY A 221 -26.03 29.32 12.88
N ILE A 222 -27.01 28.56 12.41
CA ILE A 222 -27.02 28.00 11.05
C ILE A 222 -27.16 29.11 10.00
N GLU A 223 -28.08 30.07 10.19
CA GLU A 223 -28.23 31.21 9.27
C GLU A 223 -26.96 32.07 9.17
N TRP A 224 -26.27 32.26 10.30
CA TRP A 224 -24.98 32.95 10.34
C TRP A 224 -23.88 32.17 9.58
N LEU A 225 -23.87 30.84 9.66
CA LEU A 225 -22.93 30.00 8.89
C LEU A 225 -23.24 29.99 7.39
N GLU A 226 -24.52 29.98 7.02
CA GLU A 226 -24.96 30.06 5.62
C GLU A 226 -24.58 31.41 5.00
N THR A 227 -24.69 32.51 5.77
CA THR A 227 -24.24 33.84 5.30
C THR A 227 -22.72 33.95 5.11
N LEU A 228 -21.92 33.12 5.79
CA LEU A 228 -20.48 33.03 5.57
C LEU A 228 -20.09 32.16 4.37
N SER A 229 -21.00 31.29 3.90
CA SER A 229 -20.73 30.31 2.85
C SER A 229 -20.72 30.89 1.42
N GLY A 230 -20.89 32.22 1.28
CA GLY A 230 -20.97 32.91 0.00
C GLY A 230 -22.34 32.79 -0.67
N GLU A 231 -22.50 33.39 -1.85
CA GLU A 231 -23.69 33.17 -2.66
C GLU A 231 -23.73 31.69 -3.09
N LYS A 232 -24.89 31.05 -2.98
CA LYS A 232 -25.10 29.73 -3.60
C LYS A 232 -24.96 29.93 -5.10
N ASP A 233 -23.82 29.54 -5.66
CA ASP A 233 -23.69 29.32 -7.09
C ASP A 233 -24.90 28.47 -7.52
N SER A 234 -25.62 28.94 -8.53
CA SER A 234 -26.81 28.27 -9.05
C SER A 234 -26.45 26.82 -9.36
N MET A 235 -27.09 25.87 -8.65
CA MET A 235 -26.79 24.44 -8.71
C MET A 235 -27.07 23.76 -10.07
N ASP A 236 -27.31 24.53 -11.12
CA ASP A 236 -27.62 24.08 -12.46
C ASP A 236 -26.45 24.27 -13.47
N GLU A 237 -25.30 24.78 -13.02
CA GLU A 237 -24.12 24.93 -13.88
C GLU A 237 -23.09 23.82 -13.61
N GLU A 238 -22.68 23.12 -14.67
CA GLU A 238 -21.62 22.11 -14.62
C GLU A 238 -20.27 22.81 -14.44
N VAL A 239 -19.81 22.88 -13.19
CA VAL A 239 -18.51 23.50 -12.87
C VAL A 239 -17.40 22.49 -13.08
N VAL A 240 -16.50 22.78 -14.02
CA VAL A 240 -15.26 22.03 -14.19
C VAL A 240 -14.21 22.55 -13.21
N VAL A 241 -13.88 21.72 -12.22
CA VAL A 241 -12.81 22.03 -11.26
C VAL A 241 -11.52 21.36 -11.74
N GLU A 242 -10.47 22.14 -11.92
CA GLU A 242 -9.14 21.65 -12.28
C GLU A 242 -8.14 21.90 -11.16
N PHE A 243 -7.32 20.88 -10.84
CA PHE A 243 -6.18 21.06 -9.96
C PHE A 243 -4.97 21.51 -10.76
N SER A 244 -4.26 22.53 -10.25
CA SER A 244 -2.96 22.92 -10.82
C SER A 244 -1.99 21.74 -10.78
N ASN A 245 -1.25 21.53 -11.88
CA ASN A 245 -0.21 20.50 -11.96
C ASN A 245 0.92 20.70 -10.93
N GLU A 246 1.05 21.91 -10.36
CA GLU A 246 2.02 22.24 -9.32
C GLU A 246 1.75 21.48 -8.01
N ILE A 247 0.50 21.05 -7.76
CA ILE A 247 0.13 20.30 -6.55
C ILE A 247 0.93 19.00 -6.42
N TRP A 248 1.30 18.39 -7.54
CA TRP A 248 2.07 17.16 -7.57
C TRP A 248 3.51 17.32 -7.07
N GLY A 249 4.08 18.52 -7.18
CA GLY A 249 5.40 18.87 -6.65
C GLY A 249 5.39 19.49 -5.25
N SER A 250 4.20 19.80 -4.72
CA SER A 250 4.04 20.47 -3.44
C SER A 250 4.49 19.60 -2.25
N ASP A 251 4.96 20.25 -1.19
CA ASP A 251 5.39 19.57 0.03
C ASP A 251 4.23 18.97 0.83
N VAL A 252 2.98 19.37 0.56
CA VAL A 252 1.76 18.83 1.17
C VAL A 252 1.64 17.32 0.98
N ARG A 253 2.18 16.77 -0.12
CA ARG A 253 2.18 15.31 -0.37
C ARG A 253 3.20 14.56 0.49
N LYS A 254 4.21 15.26 1.01
CA LYS A 254 5.35 14.67 1.74
C LYS A 254 5.16 14.71 3.26
N ASP A 255 4.27 15.56 3.76
CA ASP A 255 4.00 15.70 5.18
C ASP A 255 3.10 14.57 5.69
N TYR A 256 3.66 13.77 6.60
CA TYR A 256 3.01 12.65 7.29
C TYR A 256 2.10 13.10 8.46
N ASP A 257 1.56 14.32 8.41
CA ASP A 257 0.88 14.95 9.57
C ASP A 257 -0.64 14.71 9.64
N PHE A 258 -1.15 13.66 8.97
CA PHE A 258 -2.50 13.16 9.18
C PHE A 258 -2.45 11.68 9.58
N SER A 259 -2.25 11.42 10.88
CA SER A 259 -2.46 10.12 11.53
C SER A 259 -3.07 10.30 12.90
#